data_AF-A0A9E5DX96-F1
#
_entry.id   AF-A0A9E5DX96-F1
#
_cell.length_a   1.000
_cell.length_b   1.000
_cell.length_c   1.000
_cell.angle_alpha   90.00
_cell.angle_beta   90.00
_cell.angle_gamma   90.00
#
_symmetry.space_group_name_H-M   'P 1'
#
loop_
_entity.id
_entity.type
_entity.pdbx_description
1 polymer ?
#
loop_
_entity_poly.entity_id
_entity_poly.type
_entity_poly.pdbx_seq_one_letter_code
_entity_poly.pdbx_strand_id
1 'polypeptide(L)'
;MQSTLRLILTLLLGFWLGASVFFSFVSAPTLFQLAKTGAITREQAGDIAVAMLNKYFISGLAILSLATIVSATLAFGASQPRYTRPAIILVIAVLISAFSTFVWTPQVHAVREQRRANPSAEMDRKFGIAHGVSSGMNLLVIIGTAWAFVIVARPE
;
A
#
# COMPACT_ATOMS: atom_id res chain seq x y z
N MET A 1 -2.16 -17.78 -24.37
CA MET A 1 -2.87 -17.42 -23.11
C MET A 1 -1.92 -17.24 -21.92
N GLN A 2 -1.05 -18.21 -21.63
CA GLN A 2 -0.12 -18.14 -20.49
C GLN A 2 0.84 -16.93 -20.55
N SER A 3 1.44 -16.64 -21.71
CA SER A 3 2.32 -15.48 -21.88
C SER A 3 1.60 -14.14 -21.65
N THR A 4 0.33 -14.05 -22.06
CA THR A 4 -0.52 -12.87 -21.84
C THR A 4 -0.82 -12.67 -20.36
N LEU A 5 -1.21 -13.73 -19.64
CA LEU A 5 -1.48 -13.67 -18.20
C LEU A 5 -0.23 -13.30 -17.40
N ARG A 6 0.94 -13.85 -17.77
CA ARG A 6 2.22 -13.48 -17.17
C ARG A 6 2.56 -12.01 -17.41
N LEU A 7 2.36 -11.51 -18.63
CA LEU A 7 2.56 -10.10 -18.95
C LEU A 7 1.65 -9.21 -18.10
N ILE A 8 0.35 -9.53 -18.04
CA ILE A 8 -0.63 -8.81 -17.21
C ILE A 8 -0.19 -8.81 -15.74
N LEU A 9 0.18 -9.96 -15.18
CA LEU A 9 0.64 -10.06 -13.80
C LEU A 9 1.88 -9.20 -13.55
N THR A 10 2.83 -9.22 -14.48
CA THR A 10 4.06 -8.41 -14.40
C THR A 10 3.73 -6.92 -14.42
N LEU A 11 2.82 -6.48 -15.29
CA LEU A 11 2.38 -5.09 -15.37
C LEU A 11 1.63 -4.64 -14.11
N LEU A 12 0.72 -5.47 -13.58
CA LEU A 12 -0.02 -5.16 -12.34
C LEU A 12 0.93 -4.98 -11.16
N LEU A 13 1.85 -5.94 -10.98
CA LEU A 13 2.81 -5.89 -9.88
C LEU A 13 3.81 -4.75 -10.04
N GLY A 14 4.34 -4.53 -11.24
CA GLY A 14 5.27 -3.44 -11.52
C GLY A 14 4.64 -2.06 -11.34
N PHE A 15 3.42 -1.87 -11.85
CA PHE A 15 2.67 -0.63 -11.70
C PHE A 15 2.35 -0.34 -10.23
N TRP A 16 1.81 -1.33 -9.50
CA TRP A 16 1.50 -1.13 -8.09
C TRP A 16 2.76 -0.87 -7.26
N LEU A 17 3.83 -1.65 -7.46
CA LEU A 17 5.09 -1.45 -6.76
C LEU A 17 5.66 -0.05 -7.02
N GLY A 18 5.67 0.39 -8.27
CA GLY A 18 6.11 1.73 -8.65
C GLY A 18 5.27 2.83 -7.97
N ALA A 19 3.93 2.69 -8.02
CA ALA A 19 3.01 3.61 -7.37
C ALA A 19 3.22 3.67 -5.84
N SER A 20 3.37 2.52 -5.19
CA SER A 20 3.61 2.43 -3.74
C SER A 20 4.93 3.04 -3.31
N VAL A 21 6.01 2.77 -4.04
CA VAL A 21 7.32 3.36 -3.75
C VAL A 21 7.28 4.88 -3.98
N PHE A 22 6.76 5.33 -5.12
CA PHE A 22 6.65 6.75 -5.43
C PHE A 22 5.80 7.49 -4.39
N PHE A 23 4.64 6.95 -4.04
CA PHE A 23 3.78 7.56 -3.05
C PHE A 23 4.45 7.64 -1.66
N SER A 24 5.06 6.55 -1.22
CA SER A 24 5.59 6.41 0.15
C SER A 24 6.88 7.20 0.37
N PHE A 25 7.76 7.25 -0.63
CA PHE A 25 9.10 7.82 -0.50
C PHE A 25 9.29 9.15 -1.25
N VAL A 26 8.36 9.53 -2.13
CA VAL A 26 8.44 10.79 -2.88
C VAL A 26 7.25 11.68 -2.55
N SER A 27 6.02 11.26 -2.86
CA SER A 27 4.84 12.13 -2.74
C SER A 27 4.57 12.57 -1.30
N ALA A 28 4.49 11.63 -0.35
CA ALA A 28 4.21 11.97 1.05
C ALA A 28 5.34 12.82 1.68
N PRO A 29 6.63 12.49 1.54
CA PRO A 29 7.72 13.35 2.04
C PRO A 29 7.73 14.74 1.41
N THR A 30 7.42 14.87 0.12
CA THR A 30 7.36 16.16 -0.58
C THR A 30 6.30 17.08 0.03
N LEU A 31 5.11 16.57 0.37
CA LEU A 31 4.07 17.36 1.03
C LEU A 31 4.55 17.93 2.37
N PHE A 32 5.21 17.12 3.19
CA PHE A 32 5.74 17.59 4.47
C PHE A 32 6.98 18.48 4.32
N GLN A 33 7.73 18.36 3.22
CA GLN A 33 8.80 19.30 2.88
C GLN A 33 8.24 20.67 2.51
N LEU A 34 7.18 20.73 1.69
CA LEU A 34 6.49 21.98 1.39
C LEU A 34 5.99 22.68 2.66
N ALA A 35 5.49 21.90 3.62
CA ALA A 35 5.10 22.42 4.92
C ALA A 35 6.28 23.03 5.71
N LYS A 36 7.47 22.43 5.63
CA LYS A 36 8.69 22.98 6.26
C LYS A 36 9.15 24.29 5.61
N THR A 37 8.97 24.43 4.29
CA THR A 37 9.32 25.65 3.55
C THR A 37 8.30 26.78 3.70
N GLY A 38 7.17 26.53 4.37
CA GLY A 38 6.09 27.51 4.57
C GLY A 38 5.14 27.66 3.38
N ALA A 39 5.29 26.87 2.31
CA ALA A 39 4.41 26.91 1.14
C ALA A 39 2.97 26.45 1.45
N ILE A 40 2.83 25.54 2.42
CA ILE A 40 1.56 25.08 2.99
C ILE A 40 1.72 24.90 4.51
N THR A 41 0.62 24.82 5.25
CA THR A 41 0.67 24.46 6.66
C THR A 41 0.90 22.94 6.84
N ARG A 42 1.42 22.53 8.00
CA ARG A 42 1.56 21.10 8.33
C ARG A 42 0.20 20.38 8.34
N GLU A 43 -0.85 21.10 8.69
CA GLU A 43 -2.21 20.58 8.68
C GLU A 43 -2.73 20.32 7.26
N GLN A 44 -2.54 21.30 6.36
CA GLN A 44 -2.86 21.15 4.93
C GLN A 44 -2.11 19.97 4.30
N ALA A 45 -0.82 19.81 4.60
CA ALA A 45 -0.05 18.66 4.14
C ALA A 45 -0.67 17.32 4.62
N GLY A 46 -1.11 17.28 5.88
CA GLY A 46 -1.80 16.11 6.44
C GLY A 46 -3.14 15.82 5.76
N ASP A 47 -3.95 16.84 5.46
CA ASP A 47 -5.24 16.66 4.79
C ASP A 47 -5.08 16.17 3.35
N ILE A 48 -4.10 16.72 2.62
CA ILE A 48 -3.77 16.26 1.27
C ILE A 48 -3.27 14.81 1.33
N ALA A 49 -2.37 14.47 2.26
CA ALA A 49 -1.86 13.11 2.43
C ALA A 49 -2.99 12.11 2.71
N VAL A 50 -3.96 12.46 3.56
CA VAL A 50 -5.14 11.63 3.83
C VAL A 50 -6.00 11.42 2.59
N ALA A 51 -6.29 12.50 1.84
CA ALA A 51 -7.07 12.40 0.60
C ALA A 51 -6.38 11.50 -0.44
N MET A 52 -5.04 11.53 -0.50
CA MET A 52 -4.26 10.64 -1.36
C MET A 52 -4.25 9.20 -0.84
N LEU A 53 -4.10 8.98 0.48
CA LEU A 53 -4.08 7.66 1.11
C LEU A 53 -5.36 6.87 0.83
N ASN A 54 -6.54 7.51 0.90
CA ASN A 54 -7.81 6.84 0.61
C ASN A 54 -7.84 6.28 -0.82
N LYS A 55 -7.42 7.08 -1.80
CA LYS A 55 -7.34 6.64 -3.20
C LYS A 55 -6.29 5.55 -3.37
N TYR A 56 -5.11 5.75 -2.77
CA TYR A 56 -4.01 4.81 -2.78
C TYR A 56 -4.43 3.42 -2.28
N PHE A 57 -5.06 3.34 -1.11
CA PHE A 57 -5.46 2.07 -0.52
C PHE A 57 -6.55 1.35 -1.33
N ILE A 58 -7.54 2.07 -1.85
CA ILE A 58 -8.58 1.49 -2.72
C ILE A 58 -7.97 0.96 -4.02
N SER A 59 -7.10 1.75 -4.67
CA SER A 59 -6.37 1.30 -5.86
C SER A 59 -5.51 0.06 -5.57
N GLY A 60 -4.83 0.04 -4.42
CA GLY A 60 -4.03 -1.10 -3.97
C GLY A 60 -4.85 -2.36 -3.81
N LEU A 61 -5.99 -2.28 -3.14
CA LEU A 61 -6.92 -3.40 -2.99
C LEU A 61 -7.37 -3.95 -4.34
N ALA A 62 -7.75 -3.08 -5.28
CA ALA A 62 -8.19 -3.51 -6.61
C ALA A 62 -7.06 -4.20 -7.39
N ILE A 63 -5.88 -3.58 -7.45
CA ILE A 63 -4.76 -4.09 -8.25
C ILE A 63 -4.18 -5.38 -7.64
N LEU A 64 -3.99 -5.43 -6.32
CA LEU A 64 -3.49 -6.62 -5.64
C LEU A 64 -4.48 -7.79 -5.72
N SER A 65 -5.78 -7.52 -5.63
CA SER A 65 -6.80 -8.57 -5.80
C SER A 65 -6.79 -9.13 -7.22
N LEU A 66 -6.71 -8.26 -8.23
CA LEU A 66 -6.61 -8.70 -9.62
C LEU A 66 -5.31 -9.50 -9.86
N ALA A 67 -4.18 -9.04 -9.34
CA ALA A 67 -2.91 -9.75 -9.41
C ALA A 67 -2.99 -11.13 -8.72
N THR A 68 -3.68 -11.22 -7.58
CA THR A 68 -3.94 -12.48 -6.87
C THR A 68 -4.72 -13.45 -7.75
N ILE A 69 -5.82 -12.98 -8.37
CA ILE A 69 -6.64 -13.80 -9.27
C ILE A 69 -5.81 -14.31 -10.44
N VAL A 70 -5.07 -13.44 -11.13
CA VAL A 70 -4.23 -13.82 -12.27
C VAL A 70 -3.15 -14.83 -11.86
N SER A 71 -2.50 -14.63 -10.70
CA SER A 71 -1.50 -15.55 -10.19
C SER A 71 -2.09 -16.91 -9.82
N ALA A 72 -3.29 -16.95 -9.23
CA ALA A 72 -3.99 -18.19 -8.90
C ALA A 72 -4.45 -18.93 -10.18
N THR A 73 -4.93 -18.22 -11.20
CA THR A 73 -5.27 -18.80 -12.50
C THR A 73 -4.05 -19.43 -13.16
N LEU A 74 -2.88 -18.77 -13.11
CA LEU A 74 -1.63 -19.35 -13.60
C LEU A 74 -1.22 -20.59 -12.79
N ALA A 75 -1.32 -20.53 -11.46
CA ALA A 75 -0.92 -21.63 -10.57
C ALA A 75 -1.76 -22.89 -10.77
N PHE A 76 -3.09 -22.75 -10.72
CA PHE A 76 -4.01 -23.90 -10.70
C PHE A 76 -4.67 -24.16 -12.05
N GLY A 77 -5.07 -23.12 -12.79
CA GLY A 77 -5.76 -23.26 -14.07
C GLY A 77 -4.82 -23.61 -15.22
N ALA A 78 -3.57 -23.13 -15.18
CA ALA A 78 -2.54 -23.41 -16.18
C ALA A 78 -1.47 -24.42 -15.70
N SER A 79 -1.65 -25.01 -14.50
CA SER A 79 -0.74 -25.99 -13.89
C SER A 79 0.72 -25.52 -13.77
N GLN A 80 0.93 -24.25 -13.44
CA GLN A 80 2.28 -23.66 -13.29
C GLN A 80 2.59 -23.40 -11.80
N PRO A 81 3.10 -24.39 -11.05
CA PRO A 81 3.23 -24.32 -9.59
C PRO A 81 4.16 -23.19 -9.10
N ARG A 82 5.01 -22.63 -9.97
CA ARG A 82 5.85 -21.47 -9.64
C ARG A 82 5.05 -20.23 -9.24
N TYR A 83 3.78 -20.12 -9.68
CA TYR A 83 2.90 -18.99 -9.36
C TYR A 83 2.11 -19.17 -8.05
N THR A 84 2.19 -20.33 -7.40
CA THR A 84 1.53 -20.57 -6.10
C THR A 84 2.12 -19.68 -5.00
N ARG A 85 3.45 -19.53 -4.97
CA ARG A 85 4.13 -18.67 -3.98
C ARG A 85 3.73 -17.19 -4.12
N PRO A 86 3.81 -16.57 -5.33
CA PRO A 86 3.28 -15.23 -5.55
C PRO A 86 1.80 -15.10 -5.15
N ALA A 87 0.95 -16.08 -5.47
CA ALA A 87 -0.46 -16.02 -5.10
C ALA A 87 -0.65 -15.92 -3.58
N ILE A 88 0.06 -16.72 -2.79
CA ILE A 88 0.00 -16.67 -1.31
C ILE A 88 0.47 -15.31 -0.79
N ILE A 89 1.59 -14.80 -1.32
CA ILE A 89 2.13 -13.49 -0.92
C ILE A 89 1.10 -12.38 -1.21
N LEU A 90 0.45 -12.43 -2.38
CA LEU A 90 -0.53 -11.43 -2.77
C LEU A 90 -1.82 -11.53 -1.95
N VAL A 91 -2.27 -12.73 -1.58
CA VAL A 91 -3.38 -12.90 -0.63
C VAL A 91 -3.06 -12.20 0.70
N ILE A 92 -1.87 -12.40 1.26
CA ILE A 92 -1.45 -11.75 2.51
C ILE A 92 -1.43 -10.22 2.32
N ALA A 93 -0.89 -9.73 1.20
CA ALA A 93 -0.87 -8.30 0.89
C ALA A 93 -2.27 -7.69 0.76
N VAL A 94 -3.22 -8.41 0.15
CA VAL A 94 -4.64 -8.01 0.07
C VAL A 94 -5.26 -7.96 1.46
N LEU A 95 -5.03 -8.96 2.32
CA LEU A 95 -5.57 -8.99 3.68
C LEU A 95 -5.04 -7.84 4.54
N ILE A 96 -3.73 -7.56 4.48
CA ILE A 96 -3.13 -6.41 5.17
C ILE A 96 -3.73 -5.11 4.64
N SER A 97 -3.88 -4.98 3.32
CA SER A 97 -4.46 -3.78 2.70
C SER A 97 -5.93 -3.59 3.09
N ALA A 98 -6.70 -4.67 3.14
CA ALA A 98 -8.11 -4.64 3.54
C ALA A 98 -8.27 -4.24 5.00
N PHE A 99 -7.49 -4.86 5.89
CA PHE A 99 -7.46 -4.50 7.30
C PHE A 99 -7.04 -3.04 7.49
N SER A 100 -5.98 -2.61 6.80
CA SER A 100 -5.50 -1.22 6.85
C SER A 100 -6.57 -0.24 6.42
N THR A 101 -7.31 -0.55 5.34
CA THR A 101 -8.33 0.34 4.76
C THR A 101 -9.59 0.41 5.61
N PHE A 102 -10.15 -0.75 5.96
CA PHE A 102 -11.49 -0.81 6.54
C PHE A 102 -11.50 -0.78 8.06
N VAL A 103 -10.40 -1.16 8.71
CA VAL A 103 -10.34 -1.26 10.18
C VAL A 103 -9.38 -0.23 10.77
N TRP A 104 -8.14 -0.18 10.28
CA TRP A 104 -7.10 0.63 10.92
C TRP A 104 -7.19 2.12 10.58
N THR A 105 -7.38 2.47 9.30
CA THR A 105 -7.45 3.86 8.84
C THR A 105 -8.53 4.68 9.56
N PRO A 106 -9.77 4.18 9.76
CA PRO A 106 -10.76 4.88 10.58
C PRO A 106 -10.29 5.20 12.01
N GLN A 107 -9.55 4.28 12.65
CA GLN A 107 -9.01 4.49 14.00
C GLN A 107 -7.92 5.56 14.01
N VAL A 108 -7.03 5.55 13.02
CA VAL A 108 -6.00 6.59 12.86
C VAL A 108 -6.63 7.96 12.65
N HIS A 109 -7.71 8.04 11.88
CA HIS A 109 -8.48 9.29 11.71
C HIS A 109 -9.10 9.77 13.00
N ALA A 110 -9.72 8.88 13.79
CA ALA A 110 -10.27 9.24 15.09
C ALA A 110 -9.19 9.82 16.03
N VAL A 111 -8.01 9.20 16.09
CA VAL A 111 -6.88 9.72 16.87
C VAL A 111 -6.40 11.07 16.35
N ARG A 112 -6.37 11.28 15.03
CA ARG A 112 -5.99 12.55 14.41
C ARG A 112 -6.97 13.68 14.76
N GLU A 113 -8.28 13.41 14.71
CA GLU A 113 -9.31 14.40 15.06
C GLU A 113 -9.31 14.71 16.55
N GLN A 114 -9.14 13.71 17.42
CA GLN A 114 -8.96 13.95 18.87
C GLN A 114 -7.72 14.80 19.16
N ARG A 115 -6.61 14.54 18.45
CA ARG A 115 -5.38 15.33 18.56
C ARG A 115 -5.58 16.79 18.12
N ARG A 116 -6.41 17.03 17.10
CA ARG A 116 -6.78 18.39 16.65
C ARG A 116 -7.63 19.11 17.70
N ALA A 117 -8.63 18.42 18.25
CA ALA A 117 -9.53 18.99 19.24
C ALA A 117 -8.83 19.27 20.58
N ASN A 118 -7.97 18.37 21.03
CA ASN A 118 -7.26 18.45 22.32
C ASN A 118 -5.76 18.17 22.14
N PRO A 119 -4.97 19.16 21.67
CA PRO A 119 -3.55 18.98 21.46
C PRO A 119 -2.82 18.68 22.77
N SER A 120 -2.11 17.55 22.84
CA SER A 120 -1.30 17.15 23.99
C SER A 120 -0.15 16.24 23.58
N ALA A 121 0.90 16.17 24.41
CA ALA A 121 2.03 15.27 24.18
C ALA A 121 1.61 13.78 24.13
N GLU A 122 0.58 13.41 24.90
CA GLU A 122 0.01 12.06 24.86
C GLU A 122 -0.66 11.78 23.50
N MET A 123 -1.44 12.74 22.99
CA MET A 123 -2.10 12.60 21.69
C MET A 123 -1.10 12.60 20.52
N ASP A 124 -0.02 13.39 20.62
CA ASP A 124 1.10 13.33 19.68
C ASP A 124 1.74 11.94 19.64
N ARG A 125 1.98 11.33 20.81
CA ARG A 125 2.54 9.98 20.92
C ARG A 125 1.58 8.94 20.35
N LYS A 126 0.29 8.99 20.69
CA LYS A 126 -0.72 8.05 20.16
C LYS A 126 -0.81 8.12 18.64
N PHE A 127 -0.86 9.33 18.09
CA PHE A 127 -0.86 9.53 16.64
C PHE A 127 0.44 9.01 15.99
N GLY A 128 1.59 9.30 16.58
CA GLY A 128 2.89 8.82 16.09
C GLY A 128 2.97 7.29 16.01
N ILE A 129 2.50 6.59 17.06
CA ILE A 129 2.43 5.13 17.06
C ILE A 129 1.46 4.63 15.99
N ALA A 130 0.25 5.19 15.93
CA ALA A 130 -0.77 4.76 14.97
C ALA A 130 -0.30 4.94 13.52
N HIS A 131 0.33 6.08 13.22
CA HIS A 131 0.95 6.37 11.93
C HIS A 131 2.13 5.45 11.62
N GLY A 132 2.97 5.16 12.61
CA GLY A 132 4.08 4.21 12.48
C GLY A 132 3.62 2.80 12.13
N VAL A 133 2.55 2.31 12.78
CA VAL A 133 1.94 1.01 12.46
C VAL A 133 1.40 0.99 11.03
N SER A 134 0.68 2.03 10.59
CA SER A 134 0.22 2.15 9.19
C SER A 134 1.39 2.09 8.20
N SER A 135 2.47 2.81 8.50
CA SER A 135 3.67 2.86 7.68
C SER A 135 4.36 1.49 7.59
N GLY A 136 4.43 0.76 8.72
CA GLY A 136 4.97 -0.59 8.79
C GLY A 136 4.15 -1.59 7.96
N MET A 137 2.82 -1.57 8.07
CA MET A 137 1.94 -2.42 7.26
C MET A 137 2.11 -2.14 5.76
N ASN A 138 2.17 -0.87 5.36
CA ASN A 138 2.40 -0.50 3.97
C ASN A 138 3.78 -0.96 3.47
N LEU A 139 4.83 -0.84 4.31
CA LEU A 139 6.16 -1.33 3.97
C LEU A 139 6.18 -2.86 3.75
N LEU A 140 5.46 -3.62 4.59
CA LEU A 140 5.30 -5.07 4.40
C LEU A 140 4.61 -5.40 3.08
N VAL A 141 3.58 -4.64 2.69
CA VAL A 141 2.91 -4.79 1.39
C VAL A 141 3.86 -4.48 0.23
N ILE A 142 4.70 -3.43 0.33
CA ILE A 142 5.70 -3.10 -0.68
C ILE A 142 6.72 -4.23 -0.83
N ILE A 143 7.27 -4.73 0.29
CA ILE A 143 8.25 -5.82 0.28
C ILE A 143 7.65 -7.09 -0.30
N GLY A 144 6.43 -7.45 0.12
CA GLY A 144 5.70 -8.61 -0.41
C GLY A 144 5.45 -8.50 -1.91
N THR A 145 4.98 -7.34 -2.37
CA THR A 145 4.74 -7.08 -3.80
C THR A 145 6.04 -7.15 -4.60
N ALA A 146 7.13 -6.57 -4.10
CA ALA A 146 8.44 -6.63 -4.74
C ALA A 146 8.94 -8.08 -4.84
N TRP A 147 8.76 -8.88 -3.79
CA TRP A 147 9.14 -10.28 -3.81
C TRP A 147 8.31 -11.08 -4.82
N ALA A 148 6.99 -10.90 -4.84
CA ALA A 148 6.13 -11.51 -5.84
C ALA A 148 6.53 -11.10 -7.26
N PHE A 149 6.85 -9.83 -7.49
CA PHE A 149 7.32 -9.30 -8.76
C PHE A 149 8.61 -10.00 -9.22
N VAL A 150 9.62 -10.13 -8.35
CA VAL A 150 10.87 -10.81 -8.68
C VAL A 150 10.64 -12.27 -9.07
N ILE A 151 9.73 -12.98 -8.40
CA ILE A 151 9.42 -14.37 -8.75
C ILE A 151 8.78 -14.45 -10.15
N VAL A 152 7.83 -13.56 -10.45
CA VAL A 152 7.09 -13.54 -11.72
C VAL A 152 7.98 -13.09 -12.89
N ALA A 153 8.87 -12.12 -12.66
CA ALA A 153 9.72 -11.52 -13.68
C ALA A 153 10.89 -12.43 -14.10
N ARG A 154 11.30 -13.38 -13.26
CA ARG A 154 12.40 -14.31 -13.61
C ARG A 154 12.09 -15.11 -14.87
N PRO A 155 13.03 -15.17 -15.86
CA PRO A 155 12.90 -16.08 -16.99
C PRO A 155 12.83 -17.54 -16.50
N GLU A 156 12.16 -18.38 -17.30
CA GLU A 156 12.11 -19.83 -17.07
C GLU A 156 13.43 -20.48 -17.49
#